data_AF-A0AAD5V2Z4-F1
#
_entry.id   AF-A0AAD5V2Z4-F1
#
_cell.length_a   1.000
_cell.length_b   1.000
_cell.length_c   1.000
_cell.angle_alpha   90.00
_cell.angle_beta   90.00
_cell.angle_gamma   90.00
#
_symmetry.space_group_name_H-M   'P 1'
#
loop_
_entity.id
_entity.type
_entity.pdbx_description
1 polymer ?
#
loop_
_entity_poly.entity_id
_entity_poly.type
_entity_poly.pdbx_seq_one_letter_code
_entity_poly.pdbx_strand_id
1 'polypeptide(L)'
;MEGIQSLLFVLGLFWVLLHLLHTIFLRHKGHSFLPTPAGSTLRSRGGSFNTTSLRVVLHKLYLRVEFSGFNRAHDDLTSALKSEKYRSRRRYISAFYDIGVVFCCVGAIVAIGLLFWVAHQLLHQLIYPVSNIPSVAVTEPVHLGKRSETNGLSVDTVSTPSQSSASSIQLLIPGLTVPLSHLCPLLLGLLASQIVHEAGHAFAAAVEYIPILSTGISVHLFLPSAFVSLPAAAIQELSPRSRLRVIGSGPFHNLVLWAFLVALSWSGLGALLLSIVGYKDIGHFGRVIVDISADSPLRAYIPIGSVVTKLNDIPLTSNDPKLDLWTTLLSHPTNSTQDLGWCTEKESFMSQPDACCFPDYTETELSCFTVSSGRRSKSRIQRCISPLSLVDLDNPLSAKRCRNAPDCTDSQLCVRARSDEELLRITLWLPETVHNTRPKDRATESDASEKVVMWSGPSAEVLEEGT
;
A
#
# COMPACT_ATOMS: atom_id res chain seq x y z
N MET A 1 20.82 -0.09 1.69
CA MET A 1 21.68 -1.22 1.24
C MET A 1 21.40 -2.43 2.10
N GLU A 2 21.17 -2.21 3.40
CA GLU A 2 20.79 -3.22 4.38
C GLU A 2 19.57 -4.06 3.96
N GLY A 3 18.50 -3.45 3.45
CA GLY A 3 17.30 -4.20 3.02
C GLY A 3 17.54 -5.24 1.92
N ILE A 4 18.44 -4.95 0.97
CA ILE A 4 18.79 -5.89 -0.12
C ILE A 4 19.66 -7.03 0.41
N GLN A 5 20.60 -6.73 1.30
CA GLN A 5 21.43 -7.76 1.93
C GLN A 5 20.59 -8.70 2.79
N SER A 6 19.67 -8.15 3.58
CA SER A 6 18.70 -8.93 4.37
C SER A 6 17.81 -9.79 3.48
N LEU A 7 17.30 -9.26 2.35
CA LEU A 7 16.51 -10.03 1.39
C LEU A 7 17.32 -11.19 0.80
N LEU A 8 18.55 -10.94 0.35
CA LEU A 8 19.42 -11.97 -0.21
C LEU A 8 19.77 -13.05 0.81
N PHE A 9 20.01 -12.67 2.07
CA PHE A 9 20.24 -13.60 3.16
C PHE A 9 19.02 -14.48 3.44
N VAL A 10 17.83 -13.88 3.55
CA VAL A 10 16.56 -14.60 3.74
C VAL A 10 16.28 -15.55 2.58
N LEU A 11 16.49 -15.11 1.33
CA LEU A 11 16.33 -15.95 0.15
C LEU A 11 17.34 -17.11 0.15
N GLY A 12 18.60 -16.85 0.49
CA GLY A 12 19.63 -17.88 0.62
C GLY A 12 19.24 -18.93 1.66
N LEU A 13 18.82 -18.49 2.85
CA LEU A 13 18.38 -19.36 3.94
C LEU A 13 17.14 -20.16 3.57
N PHE A 14 16.17 -19.55 2.89
CA PHE A 14 14.98 -20.23 2.36
C PHE A 14 15.36 -21.38 1.42
N TRP A 15 16.22 -21.13 0.43
CA TRP A 15 16.64 -22.18 -0.51
C TRP A 15 17.47 -23.27 0.16
N VAL A 16 18.38 -22.91 1.08
CA VAL A 16 19.17 -23.89 1.86
C VAL A 16 18.23 -24.79 2.68
N LEU A 17 17.27 -24.20 3.40
CA LEU A 17 16.29 -24.93 4.18
C LEU A 17 15.44 -25.85 3.29
N LEU A 18 15.03 -25.37 2.11
CA LEU A 18 14.23 -26.15 1.17
C LEU A 18 15.00 -27.35 0.60
N HIS A 19 16.28 -27.18 0.28
CA HIS A 19 17.16 -28.30 -0.12
C HIS A 19 17.44 -29.26 1.05
N LEU A 20 17.61 -28.76 2.27
CA LEU A 20 17.74 -29.59 3.47
C LEU A 20 16.48 -30.42 3.71
N LEU A 21 15.30 -29.80 3.67
CA LEU A 21 14.02 -30.50 3.78
C LEU A 21 13.85 -31.54 2.67
N HIS A 22 14.14 -31.18 1.41
CA HIS A 22 14.05 -32.10 0.29
C HIS A 22 14.99 -33.31 0.47
N THR A 23 16.24 -33.09 0.91
CA THR A 23 17.19 -34.17 1.16
C THR A 23 16.80 -35.05 2.35
N ILE A 24 16.26 -34.48 3.44
CA ILE A 24 15.81 -35.23 4.63
C ILE A 24 14.56 -36.06 4.32
N PHE A 25 13.51 -35.44 3.75
CA PHE A 25 12.23 -36.11 3.51
C PHE A 25 12.30 -37.16 2.39
N LEU A 26 13.16 -36.96 1.38
CA LEU A 26 13.31 -37.94 0.29
C LEU A 26 14.39 -38.99 0.57
N ARG A 27 15.40 -38.74 1.43
CA ARG A 27 16.28 -39.80 1.94
C ARG A 27 15.51 -40.82 2.78
N HIS A 28 14.53 -40.39 3.57
CA HIS A 28 13.75 -41.30 4.40
C HIS A 28 12.89 -42.30 3.61
N LYS A 29 12.66 -42.08 2.31
CA LYS A 29 11.99 -43.03 1.40
C LYS A 29 12.96 -43.93 0.62
N GLY A 30 14.27 -43.82 0.85
CA GLY A 30 15.32 -44.46 0.06
C GLY A 30 16.09 -45.56 0.79
N HIS A 31 15.43 -46.68 1.12
CA HIS A 31 16.11 -47.98 1.20
C HIS A 31 15.34 -48.98 0.35
N SER A 32 15.65 -48.99 -0.95
CA SER A 32 15.31 -50.07 -1.87
C SER A 32 16.53 -50.30 -2.75
N PHE A 33 17.33 -51.29 -2.38
CA PHE A 33 18.57 -51.69 -3.04
C PHE A 33 18.28 -52.45 -4.35
N LEU A 34 17.79 -51.79 -5.38
CA LEU A 34 17.85 -52.31 -6.76
C LEU A 34 18.05 -51.14 -7.75
N PRO A 35 18.86 -51.33 -8.81
CA PRO A 35 19.12 -50.29 -9.79
C PRO A 35 17.86 -50.02 -10.61
N THR A 36 17.30 -48.80 -10.51
CA THR A 36 16.20 -48.33 -11.35
C THR A 36 16.76 -47.89 -12.71
N PRO A 37 16.32 -48.50 -13.83
CA PRO A 37 16.61 -47.95 -15.14
C PRO A 37 15.85 -46.62 -15.31
N ALA A 38 16.41 -45.71 -16.12
CA ALA A 38 15.74 -44.47 -16.50
C ALA A 38 14.34 -44.78 -17.06
N GLY A 39 13.30 -44.32 -16.34
CA GLY A 39 11.90 -44.56 -16.67
C GLY A 39 11.25 -45.65 -15.83
N SER A 40 10.93 -45.37 -14.56
CA SER A 40 10.12 -46.26 -13.73
C SER A 40 8.74 -45.66 -13.46
N THR A 41 7.81 -45.89 -14.38
CA THR A 41 6.38 -45.97 -14.05
C THR A 41 6.18 -47.18 -13.12
N LEU A 42 5.75 -46.95 -11.89
CA LEU A 42 5.26 -48.00 -11.00
C LEU A 42 3.96 -48.58 -11.59
N ARG A 43 4.09 -49.60 -12.43
CA ARG A 43 2.97 -50.45 -12.88
C ARG A 43 2.76 -51.53 -11.81
N SER A 44 1.85 -51.26 -10.87
CA SER A 44 1.25 -52.34 -10.08
C SER A 44 0.26 -53.07 -10.98
N ARG A 45 0.49 -54.38 -11.14
CA ARG A 45 -0.30 -55.28 -11.97
C ARG A 45 -1.54 -55.70 -11.18
N GLY A 46 -2.71 -55.24 -11.63
CA GLY A 46 -4.02 -55.76 -11.22
C GLY A 46 -4.83 -54.79 -10.37
N GLY A 47 -5.84 -54.16 -10.99
CA GLY A 47 -6.87 -53.37 -10.32
C GLY A 47 -6.97 -51.95 -10.88
N SER A 48 -8.14 -51.63 -11.43
CA SER A 48 -8.58 -50.26 -11.73
C SER A 48 -8.55 -49.44 -10.44
N PHE A 49 -7.44 -48.74 -10.16
CA PHE A 49 -7.30 -47.89 -8.98
C PHE A 49 -6.63 -46.56 -9.31
N ASN A 50 -7.34 -45.50 -8.93
CA ASN A 50 -6.96 -44.09 -8.96
C ASN A 50 -5.58 -43.86 -8.35
N THR A 51 -4.55 -43.62 -9.17
CA THR A 51 -3.24 -43.21 -8.67
C THR A 51 -3.07 -41.70 -8.89
N THR A 52 -3.27 -40.93 -7.82
CA THR A 52 -2.81 -39.55 -7.78
C THR A 52 -1.28 -39.55 -7.69
N SER A 53 -0.62 -38.86 -8.60
CA SER A 53 0.83 -38.71 -8.61
C SER A 53 1.19 -37.29 -8.20
N LEU A 54 2.11 -37.19 -7.24
CA LEU A 54 2.75 -35.95 -6.83
C LEU A 54 4.22 -36.06 -7.23
N ARG A 55 4.68 -35.19 -8.12
CA ARG A 55 6.07 -35.13 -8.56
C ARG A 55 6.67 -33.80 -8.15
N VAL A 56 7.68 -33.84 -7.29
CA VAL A 56 8.44 -32.66 -6.87
C VAL A 56 9.78 -32.69 -7.59
N VAL A 57 10.10 -31.61 -8.30
CA VAL A 57 11.40 -31.42 -8.97
C VAL A 57 12.03 -30.18 -8.36
N LEU A 58 13.19 -30.35 -7.74
CA LEU A 58 13.97 -29.28 -7.16
C LEU A 58 15.34 -29.20 -7.86
N HIS A 59 15.64 -28.06 -8.45
CA HIS A 59 16.92 -27.80 -9.12
C HIS A 59 17.40 -26.38 -8.85
N LYS A 60 18.53 -26.22 -8.15
CA LYS A 60 19.11 -24.90 -7.79
C LYS A 60 18.07 -23.98 -7.14
N LEU A 61 17.63 -22.93 -7.85
CA LEU A 61 16.64 -21.94 -7.44
C LEU A 61 15.30 -22.12 -8.17
N TYR A 62 14.98 -23.36 -8.55
CA TYR A 62 13.74 -23.74 -9.21
C TYR A 62 13.11 -24.93 -8.48
N LEU A 63 11.92 -24.70 -7.94
CA LEU A 63 11.06 -25.73 -7.39
C LEU A 63 9.85 -25.89 -8.30
N ARG A 64 9.49 -27.12 -8.63
CA ARG A 64 8.28 -27.47 -9.37
C ARG A 64 7.56 -28.59 -8.64
N VAL A 65 6.28 -28.39 -8.36
CA VAL A 65 5.40 -29.38 -7.76
C VAL A 65 4.29 -29.67 -8.76
N GLU A 66 4.26 -30.89 -9.29
CA GLU A 66 3.24 -31.39 -10.20
C GLU A 66 2.27 -32.30 -9.47
N PHE A 67 0.99 -32.13 -9.74
CA PHE A 67 -0.11 -32.86 -9.14
C PHE A 67 -1.07 -33.33 -10.23
N SER A 68 -1.36 -34.63 -10.26
CA SER A 68 -2.31 -35.23 -11.21
C SER A 68 -3.70 -35.48 -10.62
N GLY A 69 -3.97 -35.07 -9.37
CA GLY A 69 -5.27 -35.33 -8.73
C GLY A 69 -6.44 -34.57 -9.33
N PHE A 70 -6.19 -33.43 -9.99
CA PHE A 70 -7.23 -32.68 -10.70
C PHE A 70 -7.60 -33.28 -12.06
N ASN A 71 -6.77 -34.15 -12.64
CA ASN A 71 -6.99 -34.70 -13.97
C ASN A 71 -8.33 -35.44 -14.05
N ARG A 72 -8.68 -36.23 -13.02
CA ARG A 72 -9.96 -36.95 -13.00
C ARG A 72 -11.16 -36.02 -12.98
N ALA A 73 -11.14 -34.99 -12.13
CA ALA A 73 -12.23 -34.02 -12.06
C ALA A 73 -12.39 -33.28 -13.40
N HIS A 74 -11.27 -33.02 -14.08
CA HIS A 74 -11.26 -32.44 -15.43
C HIS A 74 -11.82 -33.40 -16.49
N ASP A 75 -11.44 -34.68 -16.46
CA ASP A 75 -11.96 -35.71 -17.36
C ASP A 75 -13.47 -35.93 -17.16
N ASP A 76 -13.93 -35.95 -15.90
CA ASP A 76 -15.35 -36.04 -15.55
C ASP A 76 -16.12 -34.83 -16.11
N LEU A 77 -15.59 -33.61 -15.96
CA LEU A 77 -16.17 -32.40 -16.54
C LEU A 77 -16.20 -32.46 -18.08
N THR A 78 -15.11 -32.91 -18.70
CA THR A 78 -14.99 -33.06 -20.15
C THR A 78 -16.01 -34.06 -20.69
N SER A 79 -16.18 -35.19 -20.00
CA SER A 79 -17.17 -36.21 -20.34
C SER A 79 -18.61 -35.68 -20.22
N ALA A 80 -18.89 -34.87 -19.20
CA ALA A 80 -20.18 -34.22 -19.02
C ALA A 80 -20.46 -33.22 -20.15
N LEU A 81 -19.49 -32.37 -20.52
CA LEU A 81 -19.63 -31.42 -21.62
C LEU A 81 -19.74 -32.07 -23.01
N LYS A 82 -19.35 -33.34 -23.14
CA LYS A 82 -19.53 -34.13 -24.36
C LYS A 82 -20.96 -34.65 -24.52
N SER A 83 -21.69 -34.83 -23.41
CA SER A 83 -23.06 -35.34 -23.42
C SER A 83 -24.04 -34.38 -24.10
N GLU A 84 -24.97 -34.94 -24.89
CA GLU A 84 -26.05 -34.22 -25.56
C GLU A 84 -26.90 -33.37 -24.60
N LYS A 85 -27.06 -33.83 -23.36
CA LYS A 85 -27.79 -33.13 -22.30
C LYS A 85 -27.26 -31.72 -22.03
N TYR A 86 -25.95 -31.51 -22.20
CA TYR A 86 -25.28 -30.24 -21.91
C TYR A 86 -24.93 -29.44 -23.17
N ARG A 87 -25.40 -29.86 -24.35
CA ARG A 87 -25.14 -29.19 -25.64
C ARG A 87 -25.47 -27.70 -25.61
N SER A 88 -26.57 -27.31 -24.96
CA SER A 88 -26.96 -25.89 -24.85
C SER A 88 -25.98 -25.09 -23.99
N ARG A 89 -25.64 -25.59 -22.80
CA ARG A 89 -24.65 -24.94 -21.91
C ARG A 89 -23.28 -24.84 -22.57
N ARG A 90 -22.84 -25.88 -23.27
CA ARG A 90 -21.59 -25.87 -24.05
C ARG A 90 -21.56 -24.74 -25.06
N ARG A 91 -22.66 -24.47 -25.77
CA ARG A 91 -22.74 -23.35 -26.72
C ARG A 91 -22.54 -22.00 -26.02
N TYR A 92 -23.17 -21.79 -24.87
CA TYR A 92 -22.97 -20.55 -24.09
C TYR A 92 -21.52 -20.41 -23.59
N ILE A 93 -20.93 -21.47 -23.06
CA ILE A 93 -19.53 -21.46 -22.60
C ILE A 93 -18.58 -21.21 -23.79
N SER A 94 -18.83 -21.83 -24.94
CA SER A 94 -18.02 -21.61 -26.16
C SER A 94 -18.14 -20.16 -26.64
N ALA A 95 -19.35 -19.59 -26.63
CA ALA A 95 -19.59 -18.19 -27.00
C ALA A 95 -18.88 -17.22 -26.02
N PHE A 96 -18.86 -17.54 -24.72
CA PHE A 96 -18.09 -16.78 -23.72
C PHE A 96 -16.59 -16.76 -24.06
N TYR A 97 -16.02 -17.90 -24.44
CA TYR A 97 -14.62 -17.95 -24.90
C TYR A 97 -14.39 -17.28 -26.25
N ASP A 98 -15.37 -17.30 -27.17
CA ASP A 98 -15.29 -16.55 -28.43
C ASP A 98 -15.19 -15.04 -28.18
N ILE A 99 -16.00 -14.52 -27.25
CA ILE A 99 -15.90 -13.12 -26.79
C ILE A 99 -14.51 -12.88 -26.17
N GLY A 100 -14.03 -13.80 -25.34
CA GLY A 100 -12.71 -13.72 -24.74
C GLY A 100 -11.57 -13.63 -25.75
N VAL A 101 -11.66 -14.36 -26.86
CA VAL A 101 -10.69 -14.28 -27.97
C VAL A 101 -10.65 -12.88 -28.56
N VAL A 102 -11.80 -12.22 -28.76
CA VAL A 102 -11.86 -10.85 -29.28
C VAL A 102 -11.15 -9.88 -28.31
N PHE A 103 -11.46 -9.96 -27.01
CA PHE A 103 -10.77 -9.13 -26.00
C PHE A 103 -9.27 -9.39 -25.94
N CYS A 104 -8.84 -10.65 -26.06
CA CYS A 104 -7.42 -10.99 -26.08
C CYS A 104 -6.70 -10.44 -27.31
N CYS A 105 -7.32 -10.51 -28.49
CA CYS A 105 -6.76 -9.94 -29.71
C CYS A 105 -6.63 -8.40 -29.61
N VAL A 106 -7.68 -7.73 -29.14
CA VAL A 106 -7.64 -6.27 -28.91
C VAL A 106 -6.58 -5.92 -27.87
N GLY A 107 -6.54 -6.63 -26.74
CA GLY A 107 -5.55 -6.44 -25.69
C GLY A 107 -4.12 -6.64 -26.19
N ALA A 108 -3.88 -7.64 -27.04
CA ALA A 108 -2.58 -7.87 -27.66
C ALA A 108 -2.16 -6.72 -28.59
N ILE A 109 -3.07 -6.21 -29.43
CA ILE A 109 -2.81 -5.05 -30.29
C ILE A 109 -2.46 -3.82 -29.46
N VAL A 110 -3.23 -3.54 -28.40
CA VAL A 110 -2.98 -2.43 -27.48
C VAL A 110 -1.64 -2.59 -26.78
N ALA A 111 -1.33 -3.78 -26.26
CA ALA A 111 -0.07 -4.07 -25.59
C ALA A 111 1.14 -3.87 -26.52
N ILE A 112 1.07 -4.37 -27.76
CA ILE A 112 2.11 -4.17 -28.77
C ILE A 112 2.27 -2.68 -29.10
N GLY A 113 1.16 -1.95 -29.25
CA GLY A 113 1.17 -0.50 -29.49
C GLY A 113 1.83 0.28 -28.35
N LEU A 114 1.51 -0.05 -27.10
CA LEU A 114 2.12 0.54 -25.91
C LEU A 114 3.62 0.21 -25.82
N LEU A 115 4.01 -1.04 -26.11
CA LEU A 115 5.41 -1.44 -26.14
C LEU A 115 6.19 -0.65 -27.20
N PHE A 116 5.61 -0.49 -28.40
CA PHE A 116 6.21 0.32 -29.45
C PHE A 116 6.32 1.80 -29.04
N TRP A 117 5.27 2.36 -28.43
CA TRP A 117 5.28 3.72 -27.91
C TRP A 117 6.37 3.94 -26.85
N VAL A 118 6.47 3.05 -25.86
CA VAL A 118 7.49 3.13 -24.81
C VAL A 118 8.89 2.97 -25.39
N ALA A 119 9.08 2.00 -26.30
CA ALA A 119 10.36 1.82 -26.99
C ALA A 119 10.76 3.08 -27.77
N HIS A 120 9.80 3.71 -28.45
CA HIS A 120 10.02 4.96 -29.17
C HIS A 120 10.39 6.12 -28.22
N GLN A 121 9.70 6.27 -27.10
CA GLN A 121 10.03 7.29 -26.10
C GLN A 121 11.43 7.10 -25.52
N LEU A 122 11.80 5.87 -25.15
CA LEU A 122 13.14 5.55 -24.66
C LEU A 122 14.20 5.80 -25.74
N LEU A 123 13.91 5.45 -26.98
CA LEU A 123 14.81 5.72 -28.11
C LEU A 123 14.98 7.22 -28.35
N HIS A 124 13.92 8.01 -28.25
CA HIS A 124 14.00 9.48 -28.33
C HIS A 124 14.86 10.07 -27.20
N GLN A 125 14.73 9.56 -25.98
CA GLN A 125 15.59 9.98 -24.86
C GLN A 125 17.07 9.61 -25.06
N LEU A 126 17.35 8.52 -25.76
CA LEU A 126 18.72 8.07 -26.07
C LEU A 126 19.33 8.74 -27.29
N ILE A 127 18.52 9.17 -28.28
CA ILE A 127 18.99 9.81 -29.52
C ILE A 127 19.08 11.33 -29.41
N TYR A 128 18.25 11.97 -28.59
CA TYR A 128 18.29 13.41 -28.35
C TYR A 128 18.90 13.84 -26.99
N PRO A 129 19.93 13.18 -26.42
CA PRO A 129 20.73 13.84 -25.41
C PRO A 129 21.56 14.90 -26.16
N VAL A 130 21.53 16.14 -25.69
CA VAL A 130 22.33 17.28 -26.21
C VAL A 130 21.73 17.99 -27.44
N SER A 131 20.67 18.77 -27.23
CA SER A 131 20.46 20.00 -28.03
C SER A 131 19.82 21.17 -27.28
N ASN A 132 19.41 21.01 -26.02
CA ASN A 132 19.02 22.12 -25.15
C ASN A 132 19.90 22.15 -23.90
N ILE A 133 21.16 22.55 -24.07
CA ILE A 133 21.96 23.14 -22.99
C ILE A 133 21.84 24.66 -23.19
N PRO A 134 21.01 25.40 -22.43
CA PRO A 134 21.40 26.76 -22.09
C PRO A 134 22.68 26.62 -21.28
N SER A 135 23.76 27.24 -21.75
CA SER A 135 25.02 27.34 -21.02
C SER A 135 24.79 27.96 -19.64
N VAL A 136 24.60 27.12 -18.64
CA VAL A 136 24.70 27.46 -17.22
C VAL A 136 25.71 26.50 -16.61
N ALA A 137 26.62 27.08 -15.84
CA ALA A 137 27.90 26.52 -15.46
C ALA A 137 27.85 25.07 -14.93
N VAL A 138 28.83 24.31 -15.38
CA VAL A 138 29.19 22.99 -14.87
C VAL A 138 29.70 23.13 -13.44
N THR A 139 28.96 22.59 -12.48
CA THR A 139 29.55 21.89 -11.34
C THR A 139 28.62 20.77 -10.86
N GLU A 140 29.21 19.59 -10.70
CA GLU A 140 28.71 18.38 -10.05
C GLU A 140 27.86 17.36 -10.87
N PRO A 141 28.22 16.06 -10.81
CA PRO A 141 27.55 14.99 -11.53
C PRO A 141 26.19 14.64 -10.89
N VAL A 142 25.22 14.32 -11.74
CA VAL A 142 23.89 13.84 -11.37
C VAL A 142 24.01 12.57 -10.50
N HIS A 143 23.86 12.74 -9.19
CA HIS A 143 23.67 11.63 -8.27
C HIS A 143 22.24 11.09 -8.43
N LEU A 144 22.13 9.83 -8.84
CA LEU A 144 20.90 9.04 -8.78
C LEU A 144 20.41 8.99 -7.32
N GLY A 145 19.36 9.75 -7.03
CA GLY A 145 18.71 9.83 -5.72
C GLY A 145 18.10 8.49 -5.32
N LYS A 146 18.80 7.79 -4.43
CA LYS A 146 18.29 6.68 -3.64
C LYS A 146 17.60 7.29 -2.42
N ARG A 147 16.33 6.97 -2.16
CA ARG A 147 15.70 7.32 -0.88
C ARG A 147 16.48 6.58 0.22
N SER A 148 17.28 7.33 0.97
CA SER A 148 18.00 6.88 2.15
C SER A 148 17.84 7.95 3.20
N GLU A 149 17.54 7.50 4.41
CA GLU A 149 17.50 8.29 5.64
C GLU A 149 18.80 9.07 5.89
N THR A 150 18.60 10.22 6.55
CA THR A 150 19.47 11.05 7.41
C THR A 150 20.44 12.13 6.87
N ASN A 151 20.27 13.30 7.51
CA ASN A 151 21.17 14.43 7.81
C ASN A 151 21.30 15.58 6.80
N GLY A 152 20.83 16.75 7.24
CA GLY A 152 20.66 17.96 6.45
C GLY A 152 21.89 18.83 6.26
N LEU A 153 21.76 19.77 5.31
CA LEU A 153 22.16 21.17 5.40
C LEU A 153 21.55 21.90 4.19
N SER A 154 20.99 23.08 4.45
CA SER A 154 20.21 23.94 3.56
C SER A 154 20.96 24.48 2.34
N VAL A 155 20.28 24.55 1.17
CA VAL A 155 20.39 25.67 0.21
C VAL A 155 19.04 25.84 -0.50
N ASP A 156 18.43 27.00 -0.31
CA ASP A 156 17.23 27.49 -0.99
C ASP A 156 17.39 27.51 -2.52
N THR A 157 16.42 26.98 -3.27
CA THR A 157 16.00 27.55 -4.57
C THR A 157 14.57 27.10 -4.90
N VAL A 158 13.65 28.05 -4.76
CA VAL A 158 12.28 28.01 -5.27
C VAL A 158 12.27 27.57 -6.73
N SER A 159 11.65 26.42 -7.02
CA SER A 159 11.33 25.99 -8.38
C SER A 159 9.85 25.60 -8.45
N THR A 160 9.11 26.39 -9.21
CA THR A 160 7.70 26.26 -9.57
C THR A 160 7.46 24.89 -10.23
N PRO A 161 6.41 24.12 -9.87
CA PRO A 161 6.18 22.83 -10.50
C PRO A 161 5.52 23.05 -11.86
N SER A 162 6.33 23.04 -12.92
CA SER A 162 5.83 22.81 -14.27
C SER A 162 5.33 21.37 -14.36
N GLN A 163 4.01 21.22 -14.43
CA GLN A 163 3.32 19.98 -14.75
C GLN A 163 3.80 19.46 -16.11
N SER A 164 4.73 18.51 -16.10
CA SER A 164 4.89 17.56 -17.19
C SER A 164 4.29 16.24 -16.73
N SER A 165 3.04 15.99 -17.14
CA SER A 165 2.37 14.70 -17.03
C SER A 165 3.06 13.69 -17.96
N ALA A 166 4.31 13.34 -17.67
CA ALA A 166 4.88 12.09 -18.13
C ALA A 166 4.21 11.01 -17.28
N SER A 167 3.30 10.23 -17.87
CA SER A 167 2.87 8.97 -17.29
C SER A 167 4.10 8.07 -17.23
N SER A 168 4.91 8.22 -16.18
CA SER A 168 6.02 7.34 -15.89
C SER A 168 5.39 6.02 -15.48
N ILE A 169 5.45 5.03 -16.37
CA ILE A 169 5.18 3.64 -15.99
C ILE A 169 6.23 3.30 -14.93
N GLN A 170 5.84 3.43 -13.66
CA GLN A 170 6.74 3.16 -12.55
C GLN A 170 6.83 1.65 -12.39
N LEU A 171 8.00 1.09 -12.64
CA LEU A 171 8.25 -0.32 -12.43
C LEU A 171 8.21 -0.61 -10.92
N LEU A 172 7.32 -1.51 -10.49
CA LEU A 172 7.27 -1.97 -9.10
C LEU A 172 8.42 -2.95 -8.87
N ILE A 173 9.51 -2.48 -8.29
CA ILE A 173 10.65 -3.27 -7.84
C ILE A 173 10.66 -3.23 -6.30
N PRO A 174 10.32 -4.35 -5.63
CA PRO A 174 10.40 -4.47 -4.18
C PRO A 174 11.79 -4.13 -3.65
N GLY A 175 11.85 -3.25 -2.65
CA GLY A 175 13.09 -2.74 -2.07
C GLY A 175 13.75 -1.58 -2.82
N LEU A 176 13.22 -1.18 -4.00
CA LEU A 176 13.65 0.02 -4.73
C LEU A 176 12.51 1.03 -4.90
N THR A 177 11.37 0.60 -5.45
CA THR A 177 10.22 1.48 -5.71
C THR A 177 9.01 1.19 -4.81
N VAL A 178 8.97 0.02 -4.14
CA VAL A 178 7.96 -0.31 -3.11
C VAL A 178 8.62 -0.93 -1.86
N PRO A 179 8.13 -0.66 -0.64
CA PRO A 179 8.64 -1.28 0.59
C PRO A 179 8.64 -2.81 0.52
N LEU A 180 9.65 -3.43 1.14
CA LEU A 180 9.81 -4.89 1.11
C LEU A 180 8.67 -5.64 1.84
N SER A 181 7.98 -4.97 2.77
CA SER A 181 6.79 -5.48 3.45
C SER A 181 5.64 -5.80 2.47
N HIS A 182 5.54 -5.08 1.35
CA HIS A 182 4.54 -5.35 0.32
C HIS A 182 4.90 -6.54 -0.59
N LEU A 183 6.11 -7.10 -0.49
CA LEU A 183 6.51 -8.24 -1.32
C LEU A 183 5.59 -9.44 -1.10
N CYS A 184 5.32 -9.81 0.15
CA CYS A 184 4.48 -10.96 0.47
C CYS A 184 3.06 -10.85 -0.12
N PRO A 185 2.27 -9.78 0.13
CA PRO A 185 0.94 -9.63 -0.46
C PRO A 185 0.97 -9.57 -2.00
N LEU A 186 2.01 -8.98 -2.60
CA LEU A 186 2.19 -8.99 -4.06
C LEU A 186 2.42 -10.40 -4.61
N LEU A 187 3.26 -11.22 -3.97
CA LEU A 187 3.51 -12.61 -4.38
C LEU A 187 2.25 -13.49 -4.21
N LEU A 188 1.48 -13.28 -3.15
CA LEU A 188 0.21 -13.96 -2.94
C LEU A 188 -0.83 -13.55 -3.99
N GLY A 189 -0.95 -12.26 -4.28
CA GLY A 189 -1.82 -11.75 -5.33
C GLY A 189 -1.44 -12.28 -6.72
N LEU A 190 -0.13 -12.32 -7.02
CA LEU A 190 0.39 -12.92 -8.24
C LEU A 190 0.02 -14.40 -8.35
N LEU A 191 0.28 -15.20 -7.31
CA LEU A 191 -0.06 -16.62 -7.31
C LEU A 191 -1.56 -16.85 -7.46
N ALA A 192 -2.39 -16.09 -6.75
CA ALA A 192 -3.84 -16.19 -6.86
C ALA A 192 -4.33 -15.87 -8.28
N SER A 193 -3.81 -14.81 -8.91
CA SER A 193 -4.12 -14.49 -10.31
C SER A 193 -3.65 -15.60 -11.26
N GLN A 194 -2.46 -16.15 -11.06
CA GLN A 194 -1.96 -17.26 -11.87
C GLN A 194 -2.84 -18.52 -11.74
N ILE A 195 -3.33 -18.85 -10.55
CA ILE A 195 -4.25 -19.97 -10.36
C ILE A 195 -5.52 -19.78 -11.20
N VAL A 196 -6.09 -18.58 -11.21
CA VAL A 196 -7.29 -18.25 -12.01
C VAL A 196 -6.98 -18.27 -13.51
N HIS A 197 -5.79 -17.80 -13.91
CA HIS A 197 -5.30 -17.87 -15.29
C HIS A 197 -5.25 -19.33 -15.79
N GLU A 198 -4.58 -20.20 -15.05
CA GLU A 198 -4.40 -21.61 -15.42
C GLU A 198 -5.71 -22.40 -15.35
N ALA A 199 -6.58 -22.08 -14.38
CA ALA A 199 -7.94 -22.61 -14.36
C ALA A 199 -8.68 -22.27 -15.67
N GLY A 200 -8.43 -21.09 -16.23
CA GLY A 200 -8.97 -20.70 -17.51
C GLY A 200 -8.53 -21.56 -18.68
N HIS A 201 -7.25 -21.91 -18.74
CA HIS A 201 -6.73 -22.87 -19.72
C HIS A 201 -7.35 -24.26 -19.52
N ALA A 202 -7.47 -24.73 -18.28
CA ALA A 202 -8.09 -26.01 -17.95
C ALA A 202 -9.58 -26.07 -18.39
N PHE A 203 -10.37 -25.04 -18.10
CA PHE A 203 -11.78 -24.99 -18.49
C PHE A 203 -11.96 -24.91 -20.00
N ALA A 204 -11.16 -24.10 -20.71
CA ALA A 204 -11.21 -24.04 -22.18
C ALA A 204 -10.80 -25.39 -22.80
N ALA A 205 -9.78 -26.05 -22.27
CA ALA A 205 -9.37 -27.39 -22.69
C ALA A 205 -10.50 -28.42 -22.50
N ALA A 206 -11.26 -28.35 -21.41
CA ALA A 206 -12.43 -29.23 -21.19
C ALA A 206 -13.53 -29.04 -22.25
N VAL A 207 -13.76 -27.79 -22.67
CA VAL A 207 -14.75 -27.45 -23.71
C VAL A 207 -14.32 -27.99 -25.09
N GLU A 208 -13.02 -27.96 -25.38
CA GLU A 208 -12.42 -28.47 -26.61
C GLU A 208 -12.00 -29.95 -26.52
N TYR A 209 -12.41 -30.66 -25.46
CA TYR A 209 -12.18 -32.10 -25.25
C TYR A 209 -10.71 -32.53 -25.14
N ILE A 210 -9.85 -31.64 -24.64
CA ILE A 210 -8.42 -31.90 -24.44
C ILE A 210 -8.19 -32.33 -22.99
N PRO A 211 -7.58 -33.51 -22.72
CA PRO A 211 -7.25 -33.93 -21.36
C PRO A 211 -6.08 -33.13 -20.79
N ILE A 212 -6.04 -32.99 -19.46
CA ILE A 212 -4.91 -32.40 -18.75
C ILE A 212 -3.87 -33.48 -18.42
N LEU A 213 -2.58 -33.18 -18.63
CA LEU A 213 -1.48 -34.06 -18.23
C LEU A 213 -1.16 -33.91 -16.74
N SER A 214 -1.04 -32.68 -16.26
CA SER A 214 -0.79 -32.35 -14.86
C SER A 214 -1.13 -30.89 -14.57
N THR A 215 -1.31 -30.55 -13.31
CA THR A 215 -1.39 -29.17 -12.81
C THR A 215 -0.30 -28.97 -11.78
N GLY A 216 0.08 -27.74 -11.48
CA GLY A 216 1.10 -27.55 -10.47
C GLY A 216 1.42 -26.11 -10.12
N ILE A 217 2.35 -25.99 -9.19
CA ILE A 217 2.94 -24.72 -8.77
C ILE A 217 4.45 -24.84 -8.93
N SER A 218 5.08 -23.77 -9.39
CA SER A 218 6.53 -23.64 -9.44
C SER A 218 6.96 -22.34 -8.79
N VAL A 219 8.17 -22.34 -8.26
CA VAL A 219 8.81 -21.14 -7.70
C VAL A 219 10.16 -21.01 -8.40
N HIS A 220 10.36 -19.88 -9.07
CA HIS A 220 11.64 -19.53 -9.69
C HIS A 220 12.23 -18.31 -8.98
N LEU A 221 13.41 -18.48 -8.37
CA LEU A 221 14.06 -17.50 -7.50
C LEU A 221 13.24 -17.14 -6.25
N PHE A 222 12.19 -16.32 -6.41
CA PHE A 222 11.19 -16.01 -5.39
C PHE A 222 9.78 -15.83 -5.97
N LEU A 223 9.63 -15.91 -7.30
CA LEU A 223 8.38 -15.68 -8.00
C LEU A 223 7.58 -16.99 -8.06
N PRO A 224 6.40 -17.06 -7.42
CA PRO A 224 5.50 -18.19 -7.56
C PRO A 224 4.75 -18.12 -8.88
N SER A 225 4.53 -19.28 -9.50
CA SER A 225 3.77 -19.45 -10.74
C SER A 225 2.94 -20.72 -10.66
N ALA A 226 1.67 -20.66 -11.02
CA ALA A 226 0.87 -21.85 -11.29
C ALA A 226 1.11 -22.30 -12.75
N PHE A 227 0.78 -23.55 -13.08
CA PHE A 227 0.71 -24.02 -14.46
C PHE A 227 -0.30 -25.16 -14.64
N VAL A 228 -0.90 -25.25 -15.83
CA VAL A 228 -1.57 -26.46 -16.33
C VAL A 228 -0.81 -27.01 -17.55
N SER A 229 -0.50 -28.30 -17.50
CA SER A 229 0.18 -29.01 -18.58
C SER A 229 -0.83 -29.66 -19.50
N LEU A 230 -0.86 -29.22 -20.76
CA LEU A 230 -1.74 -29.73 -21.81
C LEU A 230 -0.92 -30.44 -22.91
N PRO A 231 -1.43 -31.51 -23.54
CA PRO A 231 -0.74 -32.17 -24.64
C PRO A 231 -0.62 -31.25 -25.86
N ALA A 232 0.60 -30.88 -26.23
CA ALA A 232 0.86 -29.97 -27.35
C ALA A 232 0.31 -30.50 -28.69
N ALA A 233 0.41 -31.82 -28.92
CA ALA A 233 -0.14 -32.46 -30.12
C ALA A 233 -1.66 -32.25 -30.23
N ALA A 234 -2.40 -32.44 -29.13
CA ALA A 234 -3.85 -32.26 -29.11
C ALA A 234 -4.26 -30.79 -29.40
N ILE A 235 -3.49 -29.82 -28.88
CA ILE A 235 -3.73 -28.39 -29.17
C ILE A 235 -3.45 -28.06 -30.65
N GLN A 236 -2.44 -28.69 -31.26
CA GLN A 236 -2.08 -28.45 -32.66
C GLN A 236 -3.10 -29.05 -33.64
N GLU A 237 -3.78 -30.13 -33.25
CA GLU A 237 -4.85 -30.76 -34.04
C GLU A 237 -6.17 -29.96 -34.01
N LEU A 238 -6.31 -28.99 -33.09
CA LEU A 238 -7.50 -28.15 -33.02
C LEU A 238 -7.65 -27.23 -34.22
N SER A 239 -8.91 -26.88 -34.53
CA SER A 239 -9.21 -25.78 -35.46
C SER A 239 -8.58 -24.46 -34.97
N PRO A 240 -8.21 -23.52 -35.87
CA PRO A 240 -7.61 -22.25 -35.47
C PRO A 240 -8.43 -21.48 -34.42
N ARG A 241 -9.78 -21.54 -34.52
CA ARG A 241 -10.67 -20.89 -33.54
C ARG A 241 -10.62 -21.56 -32.17
N SER A 242 -10.73 -22.89 -32.13
CA SER A 242 -10.61 -23.68 -30.90
C SER A 242 -9.25 -23.48 -30.23
N ARG A 243 -8.18 -23.45 -31.03
CA ARG A 243 -6.82 -23.20 -30.55
C ARG A 243 -6.68 -21.81 -29.94
N LEU A 244 -7.25 -20.78 -30.58
CA LEU A 244 -7.28 -19.41 -30.03
C LEU A 244 -8.06 -19.34 -28.71
N ARG A 245 -9.16 -20.08 -28.56
CA ARG A 245 -9.90 -20.13 -27.28
C ARG A 245 -9.04 -20.68 -26.15
N VAL A 246 -8.33 -21.78 -26.38
CA VAL A 246 -7.47 -22.39 -25.36
C VAL A 246 -6.28 -21.48 -25.02
N ILE A 247 -5.64 -20.86 -26.01
CA ILE A 247 -4.50 -19.96 -25.78
C ILE A 247 -4.94 -18.64 -25.11
N GLY A 248 -6.10 -18.10 -25.49
CA GLY A 248 -6.61 -16.82 -24.96
C GLY A 248 -7.36 -16.93 -23.63
N SER A 249 -7.74 -18.14 -23.19
CA SER A 249 -8.60 -18.29 -22.02
C SER A 249 -7.95 -17.87 -20.70
N GLY A 250 -6.63 -18.00 -20.56
CA GLY A 250 -5.91 -17.57 -19.36
C GLY A 250 -5.97 -16.05 -19.14
N PRO A 251 -5.49 -15.23 -20.09
CA PRO A 251 -5.61 -13.77 -20.01
C PRO A 251 -7.06 -13.31 -19.84
N PHE A 252 -8.01 -13.97 -20.53
CA PHE A 252 -9.42 -13.63 -20.41
C PHE A 252 -9.97 -13.87 -19.00
N HIS A 253 -9.60 -14.95 -18.31
CA HIS A 253 -10.03 -15.16 -16.92
C HIS A 253 -9.43 -14.15 -15.96
N ASN A 254 -8.21 -13.68 -16.20
CA ASN A 254 -7.66 -12.56 -15.42
C ASN A 254 -8.46 -11.27 -15.62
N LEU A 255 -8.89 -10.98 -16.86
CA LEU A 255 -9.77 -9.84 -17.12
C LEU A 255 -11.12 -9.97 -16.42
N VAL A 256 -11.71 -11.17 -16.44
CA VAL A 256 -12.98 -11.45 -15.75
C VAL A 256 -12.82 -11.34 -14.23
N LEU A 257 -11.72 -11.85 -13.67
CA LEU A 257 -11.39 -11.70 -12.26
C LEU A 257 -11.26 -10.22 -11.88
N TRP A 258 -10.53 -9.44 -12.67
CA TRP A 258 -10.41 -8.00 -12.46
C TRP A 258 -11.78 -7.31 -12.48
N ALA A 259 -12.60 -7.57 -13.49
CA ALA A 259 -13.94 -6.99 -13.59
C ALA A 259 -14.83 -7.39 -12.40
N PHE A 260 -14.73 -8.64 -11.95
CA PHE A 260 -15.43 -9.12 -10.76
C PHE A 260 -14.97 -8.40 -9.49
N LEU A 261 -13.67 -8.21 -9.29
CA LEU A 261 -13.12 -7.51 -8.13
C LEU A 261 -13.51 -6.02 -8.13
N VAL A 262 -13.52 -5.36 -9.29
CA VAL A 262 -14.01 -3.98 -9.44
C VAL A 262 -15.49 -3.89 -9.10
N ALA A 263 -16.33 -4.79 -9.64
CA ALA A 263 -17.76 -4.83 -9.33
C ALA A 263 -18.00 -5.10 -7.83
N LEU A 264 -17.24 -6.01 -7.22
CA LEU A 264 -17.31 -6.31 -5.80
C LEU A 264 -16.93 -5.10 -4.94
N SER A 265 -15.88 -4.37 -5.33
CA SER A 265 -15.46 -3.12 -4.68
C SER A 265 -16.54 -2.05 -4.76
N TRP A 266 -17.12 -1.83 -5.94
CA TRP A 266 -18.17 -0.82 -6.14
C TRP A 266 -19.50 -1.16 -5.46
N SER A 267 -19.80 -2.45 -5.27
CA SER A 267 -21.03 -2.90 -4.61
C SER A 267 -21.06 -2.62 -3.10
N GLY A 268 -19.92 -2.24 -2.48
CA GLY A 268 -19.78 -2.13 -1.02
C GLY A 268 -19.77 -3.48 -0.28
N LEU A 269 -20.14 -4.58 -0.94
CA LEU A 269 -20.13 -5.93 -0.39
C LEU A 269 -18.72 -6.39 0.00
N GLY A 270 -17.69 -5.91 -0.72
CA GLY A 270 -16.30 -6.12 -0.34
C GLY A 270 -16.00 -5.59 1.07
N ALA A 271 -16.44 -4.38 1.41
CA ALA A 271 -16.24 -3.80 2.73
C ALA A 271 -16.96 -4.62 3.82
N LEU A 272 -18.15 -5.14 3.52
CA LEU A 272 -18.90 -6.03 4.43
C LEU A 272 -18.14 -7.35 4.67
N LEU A 273 -17.64 -7.99 3.60
CA LEU A 273 -16.86 -9.23 3.72
C LEU A 273 -15.56 -9.01 4.50
N LEU A 274 -14.87 -7.90 4.25
CA LEU A 274 -13.66 -7.54 5.00
C LEU A 274 -13.98 -7.27 6.48
N SER A 275 -15.10 -6.62 6.77
CA SER A 275 -15.54 -6.36 8.15
C SER A 275 -15.78 -7.65 8.94
N ILE A 276 -16.26 -8.73 8.30
CA ILE A 276 -16.43 -10.05 8.95
C ILE A 276 -15.07 -10.64 9.36
N VAL A 277 -14.02 -10.39 8.57
CA VAL A 277 -12.65 -10.86 8.82
C VAL A 277 -11.91 -9.92 9.80
N GLY A 278 -12.58 -8.90 10.33
CA GLY A 278 -12.02 -7.95 11.28
C GLY A 278 -11.29 -6.76 10.64
N TYR A 279 -11.38 -6.58 9.32
CA TYR A 279 -10.87 -5.40 8.62
C TYR A 279 -11.94 -4.32 8.58
N LYS A 280 -11.71 -3.22 9.30
CA LYS A 280 -12.56 -2.04 9.28
C LYS A 280 -11.88 -0.92 8.52
N ASP A 281 -12.57 -0.35 7.55
CA ASP A 281 -12.11 0.89 6.91
C ASP A 281 -12.23 2.05 7.91
N ILE A 282 -11.10 2.63 8.27
CA ILE A 282 -11.00 3.79 9.15
C ILE A 282 -10.59 5.07 8.40
N GLY A 283 -10.51 5.02 7.06
CA GLY A 283 -10.17 6.17 6.24
C GLY A 283 -11.14 7.36 6.39
N HIS A 284 -12.39 7.09 6.76
CA HIS A 284 -13.37 8.12 7.09
C HIS A 284 -13.16 8.80 8.45
N PHE A 285 -12.40 8.20 9.37
CA PHE A 285 -12.15 8.76 10.70
C PHE A 285 -10.90 9.64 10.75
N GLY A 286 -9.95 9.46 9.83
CA GLY A 286 -8.71 10.22 9.81
C GLY A 286 -7.57 9.55 9.04
N ARG A 287 -6.33 9.75 9.51
CA ARG A 287 -5.11 9.15 8.95
C ARG A 287 -4.41 8.30 9.99
N VAL A 288 -4.08 7.05 9.63
CA VAL A 288 -3.41 6.11 10.54
C VAL A 288 -1.91 6.35 10.51
N ILE A 289 -1.29 6.38 11.69
CA ILE A 289 0.15 6.51 11.82
C ILE A 289 0.74 5.11 11.76
N VAL A 290 1.38 4.79 10.64
CA VAL A 290 1.99 3.47 10.39
C VAL A 290 3.43 3.42 10.89
N ASP A 291 4.16 4.53 10.80
CA ASP A 291 5.51 4.67 11.31
C ASP A 291 5.84 6.15 11.56
N ILE A 292 6.91 6.40 12.32
CA ILE A 292 7.47 7.73 12.58
C ILE A 292 8.99 7.60 12.52
N SER A 293 9.66 8.54 11.84
CA SER A 293 11.13 8.59 11.74
C SER A 293 11.80 8.37 13.11
N ALA A 294 12.91 7.62 13.13
CA ALA A 294 13.62 7.27 14.36
C ALA A 294 14.16 8.50 15.11
N ASP A 295 14.55 9.54 14.37
CA ASP A 295 15.13 10.78 14.89
C ASP A 295 14.07 11.88 15.15
N SER A 296 12.79 11.61 14.84
CA SER A 296 11.72 12.59 15.04
C SER A 296 11.42 12.80 16.53
N PRO A 297 11.35 14.06 17.00
CA PRO A 297 10.88 14.38 18.34
C PRO A 297 9.46 13.87 18.63
N LEU A 298 8.61 13.73 17.60
CA LEU A 298 7.22 13.26 17.74
C LEU A 298 7.12 11.79 18.17
N ARG A 299 8.17 10.98 17.93
CA ARG A 299 8.17 9.54 18.22
C ARG A 299 7.88 9.22 19.69
N ALA A 300 8.32 10.07 20.62
CA ALA A 300 8.06 9.88 22.05
C ALA A 300 6.61 10.21 22.45
N TYR A 301 5.92 11.03 21.66
CA TYR A 301 4.61 11.58 22.01
C TYR A 301 3.46 10.94 21.22
N ILE A 302 3.75 10.36 20.06
CA ILE A 302 2.76 9.80 19.15
C ILE A 302 2.98 8.29 18.99
N PRO A 303 2.08 7.45 19.53
CA PRO A 303 2.21 6.00 19.37
C PRO A 303 1.83 5.55 17.96
N ILE A 304 2.59 4.60 17.42
CA ILE A 304 2.27 3.92 16.16
C ILE A 304 0.91 3.20 16.29
N GLY A 305 0.09 3.29 15.25
CA GLY A 305 -1.28 2.78 15.22
C GLY A 305 -2.34 3.75 15.74
N SER A 306 -1.95 4.95 16.20
CA SER A 306 -2.90 6.03 16.45
C SER A 306 -3.46 6.63 15.16
N VAL A 307 -4.63 7.26 15.25
CA VAL A 307 -5.31 7.88 14.11
C VAL A 307 -5.35 9.39 14.32
N VAL A 308 -4.74 10.16 13.42
CA VAL A 308 -4.88 11.62 13.39
C VAL A 308 -6.27 11.95 12.89
N THR A 309 -7.07 12.61 13.73
CA THR A 309 -8.46 12.96 13.42
C THR A 309 -8.61 14.43 13.04
N LYS A 310 -7.80 15.34 13.62
CA LYS A 310 -7.89 16.80 13.38
C LYS A 310 -6.50 17.45 13.34
N LEU A 311 -6.38 18.51 12.53
CA LEU A 311 -5.25 19.45 12.53
C LEU A 311 -5.78 20.86 12.75
N ASN A 312 -5.30 21.59 13.77
CA ASN A 312 -5.72 22.98 14.07
C ASN A 312 -7.26 23.16 14.10
N ASP A 313 -7.97 22.25 14.79
CA ASP A 313 -9.45 22.14 14.84
C ASP A 313 -10.16 21.69 13.55
N ILE A 314 -9.44 21.56 12.43
CA ILE A 314 -10.02 21.09 11.16
C ILE A 314 -10.03 19.56 11.16
N PRO A 315 -11.20 18.91 11.08
CA PRO A 315 -11.25 17.46 10.96
C PRO A 315 -10.66 17.02 9.62
N LEU A 316 -9.89 15.94 9.65
CA LEU A 316 -9.32 15.29 8.45
C LEU A 316 -10.35 14.43 7.70
N THR A 317 -11.64 14.56 8.05
CA THR A 317 -12.73 13.84 7.41
C THR A 317 -13.15 14.60 6.15
N SER A 318 -12.87 14.01 4.98
CA SER A 318 -13.34 14.53 3.69
C SER A 318 -14.29 13.55 3.03
N ASN A 319 -15.40 14.05 2.51
CA ASN A 319 -16.29 13.29 1.63
C ASN A 319 -15.78 13.26 0.18
N ASP A 320 -14.79 14.10 -0.16
CA ASP A 320 -14.12 14.09 -1.46
C ASP A 320 -12.86 13.21 -1.38
N PRO A 321 -12.83 12.06 -2.08
CA PRO A 321 -11.68 11.15 -2.08
C PRO A 321 -10.45 11.73 -2.80
N LYS A 322 -10.59 12.83 -3.56
CA LYS A 322 -9.47 13.49 -4.24
C LYS A 322 -8.85 14.61 -3.39
N LEU A 323 -9.51 15.02 -2.31
CA LEU A 323 -9.03 16.09 -1.46
C LEU A 323 -8.10 15.52 -0.38
N ASP A 324 -6.81 15.68 -0.58
CA ASP A 324 -5.82 15.34 0.43
C ASP A 324 -5.67 16.48 1.45
N LEU A 325 -6.56 16.48 2.44
CA LEU A 325 -6.56 17.46 3.53
C LEU A 325 -5.27 17.43 4.35
N TRP A 326 -4.61 16.27 4.48
CA TRP A 326 -3.35 16.14 5.21
C TRP A 326 -2.26 17.01 4.56
N THR A 327 -1.98 16.74 3.28
CA THR A 327 -0.97 17.50 2.52
C THR A 327 -1.35 18.97 2.37
N THR A 328 -2.64 19.26 2.14
CA THR A 328 -3.10 20.64 1.94
C THR A 328 -2.92 21.48 3.21
N LEU A 329 -3.34 20.97 4.37
CA LEU A 329 -3.28 21.72 5.64
C LEU A 329 -1.85 21.91 6.15
N LEU A 330 -0.96 20.95 5.89
CA LEU A 330 0.44 21.03 6.33
C LEU A 330 1.34 21.83 5.38
N SER A 331 1.08 21.79 4.06
CA SER A 331 1.88 22.51 3.06
C SER A 331 1.42 23.95 2.84
N HIS A 332 0.12 24.20 2.91
CA HIS A 332 -0.50 25.51 2.70
C HIS A 332 -1.36 25.83 3.91
N PRO A 333 -0.76 26.26 5.02
CA PRO A 333 -1.53 26.64 6.20
C PRO A 333 -2.60 27.66 5.80
N THR A 334 -3.87 27.29 5.96
CA THR A 334 -4.99 28.13 5.55
C THR A 334 -5.19 29.24 6.59
N ASN A 335 -5.22 30.50 6.13
CA ASN A 335 -5.37 31.68 7.00
C ASN A 335 -6.64 31.66 7.87
N SER A 336 -7.64 30.82 7.57
CA SER A 336 -8.96 30.89 8.21
C SER A 336 -9.05 30.32 9.64
N THR A 337 -8.20 29.36 10.02
CA THR A 337 -8.22 28.75 11.36
C THR A 337 -6.97 29.03 12.20
N GLN A 338 -5.85 29.40 11.58
CA GLN A 338 -4.68 29.94 12.28
C GLN A 338 -4.96 31.29 12.95
N ASP A 339 -5.98 32.02 12.51
CA ASP A 339 -6.39 33.29 13.10
C ASP A 339 -7.16 33.14 14.44
N LEU A 340 -7.51 31.92 14.87
CA LEU A 340 -8.23 31.74 16.13
C LEU A 340 -7.25 31.77 17.31
N GLY A 341 -7.60 32.53 18.34
CA GLY A 341 -6.93 32.53 19.64
C GLY A 341 -7.56 31.57 20.63
N TRP A 342 -7.10 31.65 21.87
CA TRP A 342 -7.62 30.94 23.03
C TRP A 342 -8.11 31.94 24.07
N CYS A 343 -9.21 31.64 24.76
CA CYS A 343 -9.63 32.37 25.94
C CYS A 343 -8.81 31.92 27.15
N THR A 344 -8.18 32.85 27.86
CA THR A 344 -7.41 32.58 29.08
C THR A 344 -7.75 33.60 30.16
N GLU A 345 -7.65 33.23 31.43
CA GLU A 345 -7.93 34.15 32.53
C GLU A 345 -6.96 35.34 32.53
N LYS A 346 -7.51 36.55 32.65
CA LYS A 346 -6.76 37.80 32.53
C LYS A 346 -5.61 37.88 33.54
N GLU A 347 -5.85 37.49 34.79
CA GLU A 347 -4.87 37.55 35.86
C GLU A 347 -3.72 36.56 35.63
N SER A 348 -4.05 35.33 35.21
CA SER A 348 -3.08 34.29 34.88
C SER A 348 -2.21 34.67 33.70
N PHE A 349 -2.78 35.32 32.67
CA PHE A 349 -2.01 35.79 31.52
C PHE A 349 -1.04 36.93 31.91
N MET A 350 -1.50 37.89 32.71
CA MET A 350 -0.70 39.06 33.07
C MET A 350 0.46 38.75 34.02
N SER A 351 0.41 37.64 34.75
CA SER A 351 1.47 37.21 35.66
C SER A 351 2.65 36.51 34.96
N GLN A 352 2.49 36.13 33.69
CA GLN A 352 3.51 35.42 32.93
C GLN A 352 4.69 36.32 32.52
N PRO A 353 5.89 35.76 32.32
CA PRO A 353 7.03 36.53 31.80
C PRO A 353 6.80 36.97 30.35
N ASP A 354 7.59 37.92 29.85
CA ASP A 354 7.57 38.39 28.46
C ASP A 354 8.91 38.16 27.73
N ALA A 355 9.90 37.57 28.41
CA ALA A 355 11.27 37.39 27.91
C ALA A 355 11.36 36.58 26.59
N CYS A 356 10.56 35.50 26.43
CA CYS A 356 10.51 34.68 25.22
C CYS A 356 10.03 35.41 23.97
N CYS A 357 9.35 36.54 24.14
CA CYS A 357 8.92 37.36 23.02
C CYS A 357 10.10 38.16 22.42
N PHE A 358 11.28 38.17 23.03
CA PHE A 358 12.43 38.87 22.52
C PHE A 358 13.40 37.89 21.83
N PRO A 359 14.08 38.31 20.74
CA PRO A 359 14.86 37.43 19.88
C PRO A 359 16.09 36.79 20.57
N ASP A 360 16.50 37.28 21.74
CA ASP A 360 17.66 36.77 22.49
C ASP A 360 17.30 35.60 23.43
N TYR A 361 16.06 35.12 23.41
CA TYR A 361 15.60 34.05 24.28
C TYR A 361 15.76 32.67 23.64
N THR A 362 16.39 31.74 24.36
CA THR A 362 16.78 30.42 23.83
C THR A 362 16.00 29.25 24.43
N GLU A 363 15.06 29.48 25.35
CA GLU A 363 14.23 28.37 25.85
C GLU A 363 13.08 28.09 24.90
N THR A 364 12.94 26.82 24.51
CA THR A 364 12.04 26.37 23.44
C THR A 364 10.67 25.89 23.94
N GLU A 365 10.43 25.85 25.25
CA GLU A 365 9.19 25.31 25.84
C GLU A 365 8.06 26.35 25.95
N LEU A 366 8.38 27.64 25.78
CA LEU A 366 7.44 28.75 25.84
C LEU A 366 7.29 29.40 24.47
N SER A 367 6.07 29.79 24.13
CA SER A 367 5.80 30.55 22.91
C SER A 367 5.25 31.93 23.26
N CYS A 368 5.49 32.90 22.39
CA CYS A 368 5.01 34.26 22.57
C CYS A 368 3.54 34.40 22.16
N PHE A 369 2.69 34.81 23.11
CA PHE A 369 1.28 35.11 22.87
C PHE A 369 0.98 36.59 23.01
N THR A 370 0.10 37.10 22.16
CA THR A 370 -0.36 38.50 22.15
C THR A 370 -1.87 38.59 22.35
N VAL A 371 -2.32 39.61 23.08
CA VAL A 371 -3.75 39.88 23.23
C VAL A 371 -4.34 40.47 21.95
N SER A 372 -5.47 39.92 21.51
CA SER A 372 -6.27 40.44 20.40
C SER A 372 -6.93 41.79 20.75
N SER A 373 -6.16 42.87 20.77
CA SER A 373 -6.70 44.22 21.01
C SER A 373 -7.25 44.83 19.72
N GLY A 374 -8.42 45.47 19.80
CA GLY A 374 -9.01 46.20 18.68
C GLY A 374 -8.07 47.29 18.15
N ARG A 375 -8.31 47.73 16.90
CA ARG A 375 -7.47 48.56 15.99
C ARG A 375 -6.85 49.88 16.55
N ARG A 376 -6.85 50.16 17.86
CA ARG A 376 -6.39 51.43 18.45
C ARG A 376 -5.37 51.33 19.59
N SER A 377 -4.89 50.16 20.00
CA SER A 377 -3.83 50.08 21.02
C SER A 377 -2.44 50.06 20.41
N LYS A 378 -1.60 51.06 20.75
CA LYS A 378 -0.19 51.17 20.31
C LYS A 378 0.76 50.24 21.07
N SER A 379 0.31 49.61 22.15
CA SER A 379 1.08 48.65 22.94
C SER A 379 0.44 47.27 22.82
N ARG A 380 1.09 46.35 22.09
CA ARG A 380 0.71 44.93 22.06
C ARG A 380 1.20 44.29 23.35
N ILE A 381 0.27 43.89 24.22
CA ILE A 381 0.60 43.13 25.43
C ILE A 381 1.00 41.72 24.96
N GLN A 382 2.23 41.33 25.24
CA GLN A 382 2.80 40.03 24.87
C GLN A 382 3.30 39.32 26.13
N ARG A 383 3.07 38.02 26.21
CA ARG A 383 3.42 37.17 27.35
C ARG A 383 3.79 35.77 26.88
N CYS A 384 4.66 35.13 27.63
CA CYS A 384 5.19 33.80 27.38
C CYS A 384 4.33 32.76 28.06
N ILE A 385 3.78 31.85 27.27
CA ILE A 385 2.88 30.82 27.77
C ILE A 385 3.31 29.50 27.16
N SER A 386 3.30 28.45 27.98
CA SER A 386 3.42 27.09 27.46
C SER A 386 2.15 26.76 26.67
N PRO A 387 2.25 26.42 25.37
CA PRO A 387 1.07 26.11 24.55
C PRO A 387 0.18 25.01 25.12
N LEU A 388 0.76 24.08 25.90
CA LEU A 388 0.05 23.01 26.59
C LEU A 388 -0.89 23.53 27.68
N SER A 389 -0.60 24.67 28.32
CA SER A 389 -1.48 25.26 29.34
C SER A 389 -2.77 25.87 28.76
N LEU A 390 -2.82 26.09 27.44
CA LEU A 390 -3.99 26.60 26.71
C LEU A 390 -4.90 25.48 26.20
N VAL A 391 -4.47 24.23 26.32
CA VAL A 391 -5.21 23.04 25.92
C VAL A 391 -5.41 22.19 27.16
N ASP A 392 -6.65 22.08 27.61
CA ASP A 392 -6.99 21.17 28.68
C ASP A 392 -6.78 19.72 28.18
N LEU A 393 -5.76 19.05 28.74
CA LEU A 393 -5.35 17.71 28.35
C LEU A 393 -6.36 16.64 28.78
N ASP A 394 -7.22 16.96 29.75
CA ASP A 394 -8.26 16.05 30.24
C ASP A 394 -9.61 16.30 29.56
N ASN A 395 -9.83 17.49 28.99
CA ASN A 395 -11.01 17.80 28.19
C ASN A 395 -10.67 18.72 27.00
N PRO A 396 -10.20 18.18 25.86
CA PRO A 396 -9.77 18.99 24.72
C PRO A 396 -10.88 19.84 24.08
N LEU A 397 -12.16 19.59 24.42
CA LEU A 397 -13.32 20.39 24.02
C LEU A 397 -13.57 21.61 24.94
N SER A 398 -12.88 21.72 26.08
CA SER A 398 -13.05 22.82 27.05
C SER A 398 -12.27 24.09 26.68
N ALA A 399 -11.22 23.96 25.84
CA ALA A 399 -10.40 25.07 25.40
C ALA A 399 -11.16 25.98 24.41
N LYS A 400 -11.85 27.00 24.94
CA LYS A 400 -12.67 27.92 24.15
C LYS A 400 -11.80 28.75 23.21
N ARG A 401 -12.00 28.58 21.90
CA ARG A 401 -11.36 29.39 20.84
C ARG A 401 -12.05 30.76 20.72
N CYS A 402 -11.29 31.77 20.31
CA CYS A 402 -11.78 33.14 20.19
C CYS A 402 -11.23 33.87 18.97
N ARG A 403 -12.06 34.64 18.28
CA ARG A 403 -11.66 35.53 17.18
C ARG A 403 -11.48 36.97 17.64
N ASN A 404 -12.16 37.41 18.69
CA ASN A 404 -11.94 38.70 19.32
C ASN A 404 -12.22 38.65 20.82
N ALA A 405 -11.92 39.73 21.54
CA ALA A 405 -12.25 39.89 22.96
C ALA A 405 -13.70 39.49 23.36
N PRO A 406 -14.77 39.85 22.62
CA PRO A 406 -16.16 39.51 23.01
C PRO A 406 -16.50 38.01 22.92
N ASP A 407 -15.64 37.17 22.34
CA ASP A 407 -15.88 35.72 22.32
C ASP A 407 -15.53 35.06 23.66
N CYS A 408 -14.77 35.76 24.52
CA CYS A 408 -14.39 35.33 25.86
C CYS A 408 -15.27 36.01 26.93
N THR A 409 -15.28 35.48 28.16
CA THR A 409 -15.99 36.12 29.30
C THR A 409 -15.27 37.40 29.76
N ASP A 410 -15.94 38.24 30.56
CA ASP A 410 -15.37 39.51 31.05
C ASP A 410 -14.09 39.34 31.90
N SER A 411 -13.86 38.17 32.50
CA SER A 411 -12.63 37.82 33.23
C SER A 411 -11.50 37.28 32.34
N GLN A 412 -11.81 36.98 31.08
CA GLN A 412 -10.92 36.30 30.15
C GLN A 412 -10.42 37.23 29.04
N LEU A 413 -9.24 36.91 28.51
CA LEU A 413 -8.65 37.57 27.37
C LEU A 413 -8.52 36.59 26.21
N CYS A 414 -8.78 37.11 25.01
CA CYS A 414 -8.49 36.38 23.79
C CYS A 414 -7.02 36.57 23.40
N VAL A 415 -6.24 35.50 23.48
CA VAL A 415 -4.80 35.51 23.22
C VAL A 415 -4.46 34.67 21.99
N ARG A 416 -3.48 35.10 21.21
CA ARG A 416 -3.02 34.43 19.99
C ARG A 416 -1.53 34.27 19.98
N ALA A 417 -1.06 33.18 19.38
CA ALA A 417 0.35 33.07 19.01
C ALA A 417 0.74 34.28 18.16
N ARG A 418 1.94 34.80 18.37
CA ARG A 418 2.47 35.90 17.55
C ARG A 418 2.71 35.39 16.12
N SER A 419 2.77 36.29 15.15
CA SER A 419 2.83 35.94 13.72
C SER A 419 4.08 35.17 13.28
N ASP A 420 5.12 35.15 14.11
CA ASP A 420 6.39 34.42 13.97
C ASP A 420 6.40 33.10 14.74
N GLU A 421 5.37 32.84 15.55
CA GLU A 421 5.21 31.60 16.32
C GLU A 421 4.32 30.64 15.54
N GLU A 422 4.90 29.56 15.04
CA GLU A 422 4.18 28.53 14.30
C GLU A 422 3.80 27.38 15.23
N LEU A 423 2.51 27.31 15.57
CA LEU A 423 1.96 26.25 16.43
C LEU A 423 0.96 25.39 15.65
N LEU A 424 1.18 24.08 15.68
CA LEU A 424 0.28 23.10 15.10
C LEU A 424 -0.29 22.18 16.17
N ARG A 425 -1.63 22.12 16.24
CA ARG A 425 -2.35 21.17 17.10
C ARG A 425 -2.71 19.91 16.32
N ILE A 426 -2.21 18.77 16.77
CA ILE A 426 -2.48 17.44 16.23
C ILE A 426 -3.39 16.70 17.22
N THR A 427 -4.61 16.35 16.79
CA THR A 427 -5.53 15.53 17.60
C THR A 427 -5.49 14.08 17.15
N LEU A 428 -5.25 13.19 18.11
CA LEU A 428 -5.03 11.77 17.92
C LEU A 428 -6.12 10.96 18.63
N TRP A 429 -6.56 9.89 17.98
CA TRP A 429 -7.31 8.83 18.60
C TRP A 429 -6.38 7.66 18.91
N LEU A 430 -6.35 7.23 20.18
CA LEU A 430 -5.46 6.19 20.68
C LEU A 430 -6.07 4.79 20.53
N PRO A 431 -5.30 3.78 20.10
CA PRO A 431 -5.78 2.40 20.01
C PRO A 431 -6.02 1.79 21.40
N GLU A 432 -7.03 0.92 21.51
CA GLU A 432 -7.47 0.29 22.78
C GLU A 432 -6.36 -0.45 23.54
N THR A 433 -5.34 -0.94 22.85
CA THR A 433 -4.20 -1.65 23.46
C THR A 433 -3.31 -0.76 24.33
N VAL A 434 -3.28 0.55 24.08
CA VAL A 434 -2.52 1.53 24.87
C VAL A 434 -3.29 1.98 26.13
N HIS A 435 -4.61 1.79 26.17
CA HIS A 435 -5.45 2.19 27.31
C HIS A 435 -5.25 1.34 28.56
N ASN A 436 -4.77 0.10 28.42
CA ASN A 436 -4.61 -0.84 29.54
C ASN A 436 -3.46 -0.52 30.51
N THR A 437 -2.65 0.52 30.26
CA THR A 437 -1.59 0.95 31.19
C THR A 437 -2.01 2.07 32.16
N ARG A 438 -3.23 2.61 32.07
CA ARG A 438 -3.77 3.57 33.06
C ARG A 438 -4.67 2.86 34.09
N PRO A 439 -4.59 3.20 35.38
CA PRO A 439 -5.48 2.62 36.39
C PRO A 439 -6.95 2.96 36.07
N LYS A 440 -7.80 1.93 36.09
CA LYS A 440 -9.23 1.99 35.77
C LYS A 440 -10.01 2.75 36.85
N ASP A 441 -10.06 4.07 36.76
CA ASP A 441 -11.10 4.85 37.41
C ASP A 441 -12.21 5.15 36.39
N ARG A 442 -13.23 4.29 36.42
CA ARG A 442 -14.64 4.54 36.07
C ARG A 442 -14.92 5.51 34.91
N ALA A 443 -14.55 5.15 33.68
CA ALA A 443 -15.04 5.81 32.47
C ALA A 443 -16.10 4.96 31.76
N THR A 444 -17.25 5.57 31.48
CA THR A 444 -18.33 5.05 30.63
C THR A 444 -17.85 4.84 29.20
N GLU A 445 -18.49 3.91 28.50
CA GLU A 445 -18.20 3.35 27.16
C GLU A 445 -18.19 4.37 25.98
N SER A 446 -18.19 5.67 26.26
CA SER A 446 -18.22 6.77 25.26
C SER A 446 -16.97 7.64 25.23
N ASP A 447 -15.98 7.42 26.11
CA ASP A 447 -14.80 8.29 26.21
C ASP A 447 -13.55 7.61 25.66
N ALA A 448 -13.50 7.47 24.34
CA ALA A 448 -12.26 7.14 23.66
C ALA A 448 -11.37 8.40 23.71
N SER A 449 -10.47 8.45 24.69
CA SER A 449 -9.66 9.64 24.99
C SER A 449 -8.91 10.16 23.76
N GLU A 450 -9.40 11.26 23.19
CA GLU A 450 -8.67 12.05 22.21
C GLU A 450 -7.40 12.59 22.90
N LYS A 451 -6.23 12.31 22.35
CA LYS A 451 -4.96 12.89 22.82
C LYS A 451 -4.60 14.06 21.92
N VAL A 452 -4.22 15.18 22.51
CA VAL A 452 -3.72 16.33 21.76
C VAL A 452 -2.21 16.43 21.92
N VAL A 453 -1.52 16.64 20.80
CA VAL A 453 -0.08 16.94 20.73
C VAL A 453 0.08 18.32 20.09
N MET A 454 0.90 19.16 20.70
CA MET A 454 1.25 20.48 20.19
C MET A 454 2.64 20.39 19.57
N TRP A 455 2.77 20.85 18.33
CA TRP A 455 4.03 21.01 17.62
C TRP A 455 4.38 22.49 17.55
N SER A 456 5.63 22.80 17.87
CA SER A 456 6.21 24.15 17.76
C SER A 456 7.22 24.15 16.62
N GLY A 457 6.90 24.85 15.55
CA GLY A 457 7.65 24.88 14.31
C GLY A 457 6.78 24.76 13.06
N PRO A 458 7.39 24.79 11.87
CA PRO A 458 6.68 24.70 10.61
C PRO A 458 5.83 23.44 10.48
N SER A 459 4.59 23.61 10.03
CA SER A 459 3.68 22.48 9.76
C SER A 459 4.19 21.59 8.62
N ALA A 460 5.03 22.13 7.73
CA ALA A 460 5.68 21.38 6.68
C ALA A 460 6.65 20.32 7.22
N GLU A 461 7.31 20.56 8.36
CA GLU A 461 8.21 19.57 8.97
C GLU A 461 7.43 18.31 9.40
N VAL A 462 6.22 18.46 9.92
CA VAL A 462 5.34 17.34 10.27
C VAL A 462 4.94 16.52 9.03
N LEU A 463 4.84 17.15 7.85
CA LEU A 463 4.58 16.45 6.59
C LEU A 463 5.82 15.64 6.15
N GLU A 464 7.02 16.16 6.37
CA GLU A 464 8.27 15.47 6.04
C GLU A 464 8.52 14.27 6.96
N GLU A 465 8.05 14.34 8.22
CA GLU A 465 8.18 13.26 9.19
C GLU A 465 7.19 12.10 9.00
N GLY A 466 6.11 12.31 8.24
CA GLY A 466 5.05 11.31 8.01
C GLY A 466 4.80 11.04 6.52
N THR A 467 5.31 9.90 6.01
CA THR A 467 4.92 9.34 4.70
C THR A 467 4.41 7.93 4.77
#